data_AF-A0A3S1A8F8-F1
#
_entry.id   AF-A0A3S1A8F8-F1
#
_cell.length_a   1.000
_cell.length_b   1.000
_cell.length_c   1.000
_cell.angle_alpha   90.00
_cell.angle_beta   90.00
_cell.angle_gamma   90.00
#
_symmetry.space_group_name_H-M   'P 1'
#
loop_
_entity.id
_entity.type
_entity.pdbx_description
1 polymer ?
#
loop_
_entity_poly.entity_id
_entity_poly.type
_entity_poly.pdbx_seq_one_letter_code
_entity_poly.pdbx_strand_id
1 'polypeptide(L)'
;MHYYPKVIRMALIHDFGEIYAGDFTPHDEIEVNQKYQLERQSILQVLSKLNGGSEWIALWEEYEQGETIEAQFVRQLDQLEMILQASVYEHQELANLSEFFASANQKFTAPQLKAIFETLEDLRDNWNSR
;
A
#
# COMPACT_ATOMS: atom_id res chain seq x y z
N MET A 1 -13.26 -13.09 16.97
CA MET A 1 -13.29 -11.61 16.96
C MET A 1 -11.95 -11.06 17.45
N HIS A 2 -10.84 -11.29 16.72
CA HIS A 2 -9.49 -10.79 17.06
C HIS A 2 -8.60 -10.57 15.82
N TYR A 3 -9.15 -10.10 14.69
CA TYR A 3 -8.39 -9.92 13.44
C TYR A 3 -7.68 -8.54 13.33
N TYR A 4 -8.11 -7.54 14.11
CA TYR A 4 -7.58 -6.17 14.03
C TYR A 4 -6.08 -5.99 14.35
N PRO A 5 -5.50 -6.69 15.35
CA PRO A 5 -4.09 -6.43 15.71
C PRO A 5 -3.13 -6.77 14.58
N LYS A 6 -3.43 -7.78 13.77
CA LYS A 6 -2.53 -8.23 12.69
C LYS A 6 -2.54 -7.26 11.50
N VAL A 7 -3.72 -6.83 11.06
CA VAL A 7 -3.86 -5.83 9.97
C VAL A 7 -3.12 -4.54 10.33
N ILE A 8 -3.27 -4.04 11.56
CA ILE A 8 -2.58 -2.82 12.00
C ILE A 8 -1.06 -3.04 12.01
N ARG A 9 -0.57 -4.14 12.59
CA ARG A 9 0.87 -4.45 12.58
C ARG A 9 1.43 -4.59 11.16
N MET A 10 0.66 -5.18 10.25
CA MET A 10 1.08 -5.37 8.88
C MET A 10 1.14 -4.04 8.12
N ALA A 11 0.12 -3.19 8.25
CA ALA A 11 0.14 -1.83 7.70
C ALA A 11 1.33 -1.00 8.24
N LEU A 12 1.71 -1.18 9.50
CA LEU A 12 2.87 -0.50 10.07
C LEU A 12 4.21 -0.94 9.49
N ILE A 13 4.33 -2.16 8.95
CA ILE A 13 5.62 -2.75 8.55
C ILE A 13 5.76 -2.95 7.04
N HIS A 14 4.68 -2.87 6.26
CA HIS A 14 4.70 -3.29 4.87
C HIS A 14 5.77 -2.59 4.02
N ASP A 15 5.93 -1.26 4.18
CA ASP A 15 6.95 -0.48 3.46
C ASP A 15 8.30 -0.37 4.18
N PHE A 16 8.54 -1.10 5.29
CA PHE A 16 9.85 -1.03 5.97
C PHE A 16 11.00 -1.54 5.09
N GLY A 17 10.71 -2.31 4.04
CA GLY A 17 11.68 -2.67 3.01
C GLY A 17 12.33 -1.45 2.36
N GLU A 18 11.62 -0.33 2.26
CA GLU A 18 12.05 0.87 1.54
C GLU A 18 13.11 1.68 2.29
N ILE A 19 13.30 1.45 3.60
CA ILE A 19 14.24 2.21 4.44
C ILE A 19 15.65 2.28 3.83
N TYR A 20 16.15 1.15 3.33
CA TYR A 20 17.44 1.09 2.63
C TYR A 20 17.31 0.72 1.15
N ALA A 21 16.18 0.14 0.73
CA ALA A 21 15.97 -0.21 -0.67
C ALA A 21 15.61 1.02 -1.52
N GLY A 22 14.93 2.01 -0.92
CA GLY A 22 14.23 3.08 -1.64
C GLY A 22 12.79 2.69 -1.98
N ASP A 23 11.96 3.70 -2.26
CA ASP A 23 10.61 3.54 -2.79
C ASP A 23 10.69 3.38 -4.32
N PHE A 24 10.48 2.15 -4.79
CA PHE A 24 10.52 1.83 -6.22
C PHE A 24 9.13 1.95 -6.84
N THR A 25 9.03 2.82 -7.83
CA THR A 25 7.82 3.04 -8.62
C THR A 25 7.82 2.17 -9.89
N PRO A 26 6.67 2.06 -10.60
CA PRO A 26 6.63 1.42 -11.91
C PRO A 26 7.57 2.03 -12.97
N HIS A 27 8.11 3.23 -12.74
CA HIS A 27 9.03 3.91 -13.64
C HIS A 27 10.51 3.55 -13.42
N ASP A 28 10.86 2.88 -12.32
CA ASP A 28 12.26 2.61 -11.93
C ASP A 28 12.88 1.39 -12.64
N GLU A 29 12.17 0.78 -13.61
CA GLU A 29 12.63 -0.35 -14.44
C GLU A 29 13.33 -1.50 -13.66
N ILE A 30 12.94 -1.72 -12.41
CA ILE A 30 13.50 -2.77 -11.55
C ILE A 30 12.70 -4.07 -11.68
N GLU A 31 13.41 -5.21 -11.79
CA GLU A 31 12.73 -6.50 -11.79
C GLU A 31 12.12 -6.83 -10.42
N VAL A 32 10.93 -7.45 -10.42
CA VAL A 32 10.18 -7.81 -9.20
C VAL A 32 11.03 -8.61 -8.21
N ASN A 33 11.79 -9.59 -8.69
CA ASN A 33 12.67 -10.38 -7.81
C ASN A 33 13.81 -9.52 -7.24
N GLN A 34 14.38 -8.61 -8.04
CA GLN A 34 15.42 -7.71 -7.55
C GLN A 34 14.89 -6.75 -6.49
N LYS A 35 13.72 -6.14 -6.72
CA LYS A 35 13.00 -5.31 -5.74
C LYS A 35 12.83 -6.06 -4.43
N TYR A 36 12.27 -7.27 -4.48
CA TYR A 36 12.07 -8.12 -3.31
C TYR A 36 13.37 -8.42 -2.57
N GLN A 37 14.47 -8.74 -3.26
CA GLN A 37 15.75 -9.01 -2.60
C GLN A 37 16.31 -7.78 -1.87
N LEU A 38 16.19 -6.59 -2.47
CA LEU A 38 16.65 -5.34 -1.86
C LEU A 38 15.83 -4.99 -0.61
N GLU A 39 14.50 -5.06 -0.72
CA GLU A 39 13.60 -4.81 0.41
C GLU A 39 13.79 -5.82 1.53
N ARG A 40 13.96 -7.10 1.19
CA ARG A 40 14.25 -8.15 2.18
C ARG A 40 15.58 -7.91 2.90
N GLN A 41 16.62 -7.47 2.18
CA GLN A 41 17.90 -7.11 2.82
C GLN A 41 17.73 -5.93 3.79
N SER A 42 16.97 -4.92 3.39
CA SER A 42 16.63 -3.77 4.24
C SER A 42 15.89 -4.21 5.51
N ILE A 43 14.84 -5.03 5.38
CA ILE A 43 14.08 -5.60 6.50
C ILE A 43 14.98 -6.37 7.47
N LEU A 44 15.85 -7.24 6.94
CA LEU A 44 16.79 -8.00 7.78
C LEU A 44 17.78 -7.08 8.49
N GLN A 45 18.26 -6.02 7.83
CA GLN A 45 19.17 -5.05 8.44
C GLN A 45 18.51 -4.27 9.58
N VAL A 46 17.24 -3.88 9.43
CA VAL A 46 16.49 -3.11 10.43
C VAL A 46 16.07 -4.00 11.60
N LEU A 47 15.47 -5.16 11.33
CA LEU A 47 14.72 -5.91 12.33
C LEU A 47 15.51 -7.04 13.01
N SER A 48 16.56 -7.59 12.39
CA SER A 48 17.30 -8.74 12.96
C SER A 48 18.00 -8.43 14.29
N LYS A 49 18.15 -7.14 14.63
CA LYS A 49 18.79 -6.69 15.88
C LYS A 49 17.78 -6.44 17.00
N LEU A 50 16.48 -6.50 16.72
CA LEU A 50 15.42 -6.21 17.68
C LEU A 50 14.96 -7.49 18.39
N ASN A 51 14.67 -7.38 19.70
CA ASN A 51 13.96 -8.45 20.40
C ASN A 51 12.57 -8.62 19.76
N GLY A 52 12.26 -9.83 19.31
CA GLY A 52 11.03 -10.13 18.57
C GLY A 52 11.07 -9.77 17.08
N GLY A 53 12.23 -9.37 16.54
CA GLY A 53 12.36 -9.01 15.12
C GLY A 53 11.92 -10.11 14.14
N SER A 54 12.09 -11.38 14.50
CA SER A 54 11.66 -12.52 13.68
C SER A 54 10.15 -12.53 13.41
N GLU A 55 9.32 -12.10 14.36
CA GLU A 55 7.88 -12.02 14.15
C GLU A 55 7.50 -10.92 13.15
N TRP A 56 8.21 -9.80 13.19
CA TRP A 56 7.99 -8.68 12.26
C TRP A 56 8.49 -9.00 10.85
N ILE A 57 9.63 -9.68 10.75
CA ILE A 57 10.15 -10.19 9.47
C ILE A 57 9.14 -11.17 8.86
N ALA A 58 8.61 -12.11 9.65
CA ALA A 58 7.60 -13.05 9.17
C ALA A 58 6.30 -12.35 8.74
N LEU A 59 5.88 -11.30 9.45
CA LEU A 59 4.70 -10.52 9.09
C LEU A 59 4.90 -9.72 7.79
N TRP A 60 6.10 -9.17 7.58
CA TRP A 60 6.46 -8.53 6.32
C TRP A 60 6.51 -9.55 5.17
N GLU A 61 7.12 -10.72 5.37
CA GLU A 61 7.14 -11.79 4.36
C GLU A 61 5.71 -12.27 4.01
N GLU A 62 4.79 -12.31 4.98
CA GLU A 62 3.38 -12.61 4.73
C GLU A 62 2.68 -11.55 3.87
N TYR A 63 2.94 -10.26 4.14
CA TYR A 63 2.43 -9.17 3.30
C TYR A 63 2.93 -9.32 1.86
N GLU A 64 4.23 -9.55 1.68
CA GLU A 64 4.87 -9.72 0.37
C GLU A 64 4.29 -10.88 -0.42
N GLN A 65 3.98 -12.00 0.23
CA GLN A 65 3.31 -13.14 -0.42
C GLN A 65 1.89 -12.81 -0.89
N GLY A 66 1.15 -11.98 -0.14
CA GLY A 66 -0.18 -11.51 -0.56
C GLY A 66 -1.28 -12.58 -0.56
N GLU A 67 -1.06 -13.73 0.09
CA GLU A 67 -1.98 -14.87 0.07
C GLU A 67 -3.04 -14.81 1.17
N THR A 68 -2.75 -14.13 2.30
CA THR A 68 -3.65 -14.07 3.45
C THR A 68 -4.71 -12.99 3.29
N ILE A 69 -5.86 -13.18 3.96
CA ILE A 69 -6.93 -12.18 3.94
C ILE A 69 -6.48 -10.84 4.53
N GLU A 70 -5.60 -10.85 5.53
CA GLU A 70 -5.02 -9.64 6.10
C GLU A 70 -4.08 -8.95 5.10
N ALA A 71 -3.19 -9.67 4.43
CA ALA A 71 -2.30 -9.11 3.42
C ALA A 71 -3.08 -8.51 2.23
N GLN A 72 -4.07 -9.24 1.73
CA GLN A 72 -4.94 -8.75 0.65
C GLN A 72 -5.75 -7.53 1.07
N PHE A 73 -6.18 -7.46 2.33
CA PHE A 73 -6.87 -6.29 2.85
C PHE A 73 -5.93 -5.08 3.00
N VAL A 74 -4.72 -5.26 3.53
CA VAL A 74 -3.73 -4.18 3.67
C VAL A 74 -3.30 -3.65 2.30
N ARG A 75 -3.08 -4.52 1.30
CA ARG A 75 -2.78 -4.09 -0.08
C ARG A 75 -3.88 -3.23 -0.70
N GLN A 76 -5.14 -3.56 -0.41
CA GLN A 76 -6.26 -2.72 -0.84
C GLN A 76 -6.30 -1.40 -0.06
N LEU A 77 -6.00 -1.43 1.24
CA LEU A 77 -5.97 -0.21 2.06
C LEU A 77 -4.87 0.76 1.61
N ASP A 78 -3.66 0.24 1.36
CA ASP A 78 -2.52 0.97 0.81
C ASP A 78 -2.90 1.67 -0.51
N GLN A 79 -3.51 0.92 -1.44
CA GLN A 79 -3.97 1.51 -2.69
C GLN A 79 -5.07 2.57 -2.50
N LEU A 80 -6.00 2.36 -1.55
CA LEU A 80 -7.04 3.35 -1.25
C LEU A 80 -6.43 4.66 -0.72
N GLU A 81 -5.40 4.54 0.13
CA GLU A 81 -4.65 5.68 0.66
C GLU A 81 -4.00 6.47 -0.48
N MET A 82 -3.30 5.80 -1.39
CA MET A 82 -2.66 6.43 -2.53
C MET A 82 -3.65 7.25 -3.38
N ILE A 83 -4.85 6.71 -3.64
CA ILE A 83 -5.88 7.41 -4.42
C ILE A 83 -6.47 8.59 -3.63
N LEU A 84 -6.69 8.42 -2.33
CA LEU A 84 -7.14 9.50 -1.45
C LEU A 84 -6.14 10.66 -1.49
N GLN A 85 -4.85 10.36 -1.40
CA GLN A 85 -3.80 11.37 -1.47
C GLN A 85 -3.72 12.03 -2.86
N ALA A 86 -3.92 11.27 -3.94
CA ALA A 86 -4.03 11.82 -5.30
C ALA A 86 -5.21 12.81 -5.43
N SER A 87 -6.38 12.48 -4.87
CA SER A 87 -7.53 13.38 -4.82
C SER A 87 -7.21 14.69 -4.10
N VAL A 88 -6.51 14.59 -2.96
CA VAL A 88 -6.09 15.78 -2.19
C VAL A 88 -5.17 16.67 -3.01
N TYR A 89 -4.20 16.11 -3.73
CA TYR A 89 -3.30 16.89 -4.58
C TYR A 89 -3.98 17.51 -5.79
N GLU A 90 -4.96 16.84 -6.40
CA GLU A 90 -5.79 17.43 -7.46
C GLU A 90 -6.64 18.59 -6.94
N HIS A 91 -7.25 18.45 -5.75
CA HIS A 91 -8.00 19.54 -5.10
C HIS A 91 -7.11 20.74 -4.73
N GLN A 92 -5.81 20.52 -4.53
CA GLN A 92 -4.82 21.57 -4.31
C GLN A 92 -4.27 22.15 -5.62
N GLU A 93 -4.78 21.72 -6.77
CA GLU A 93 -4.35 22.14 -8.11
C GLU A 93 -2.86 21.86 -8.40
N LEU A 94 -2.27 20.86 -7.74
CA LEU A 94 -0.83 20.58 -7.86
C LEU A 94 -0.48 19.77 -9.11
N ALA A 95 -1.36 18.87 -9.54
CA ALA A 95 -1.17 18.02 -10.71
C ALA A 95 -2.50 17.42 -11.17
N ASN A 96 -2.53 16.87 -12.39
CA ASN A 96 -3.58 15.94 -12.83
C ASN A 96 -3.09 14.52 -12.54
N LEU A 97 -3.83 13.79 -11.69
CA LEU A 97 -3.45 12.47 -11.20
C LEU A 97 -4.51 11.42 -11.56
N SER A 98 -5.24 11.64 -12.66
CA SER A 98 -6.28 10.73 -13.15
C SER A 98 -5.79 9.30 -13.39
N GLU A 99 -4.50 9.12 -13.71
CA GLU A 99 -3.89 7.81 -13.92
C GLU A 99 -3.93 6.93 -12.65
N PHE A 100 -3.80 7.54 -11.47
CA PHE A 100 -3.85 6.82 -10.19
C PHE A 100 -5.23 6.22 -9.95
N PHE A 101 -6.30 6.97 -10.26
CA PHE A 101 -7.68 6.48 -10.23
C PHE A 101 -7.92 5.37 -11.26
N ALA A 102 -7.45 5.55 -12.50
CA ALA A 102 -7.59 4.54 -13.55
C ALA A 102 -6.91 3.21 -13.16
N SER A 103 -5.77 3.26 -12.47
CA SER A 103 -5.04 2.08 -11.99
C SER A 103 -5.78 1.29 -10.89
N ALA A 104 -6.79 1.90 -10.26
CA ALA A 104 -7.43 1.38 -9.05
C ALA A 104 -8.78 0.69 -9.27
N ASN A 105 -9.47 1.00 -10.36
CA ASN A 105 -10.86 0.66 -10.63
C ASN A 105 -11.17 -0.87 -10.71
N GLN A 106 -10.20 -1.74 -10.45
CA GLN A 106 -10.37 -3.20 -10.47
C GLN A 106 -9.78 -3.94 -9.27
N LYS A 107 -9.23 -3.23 -8.27
CA LYS A 107 -8.43 -3.87 -7.22
C LYS A 107 -9.17 -4.04 -5.88
N PHE A 108 -10.31 -3.38 -5.68
CA PHE A 108 -11.09 -3.46 -4.44
C PHE A 108 -12.08 -4.63 -4.44
N THR A 109 -11.81 -5.63 -3.61
CA THR A 109 -12.70 -6.78 -3.35
C THR A 109 -13.41 -6.69 -2.00
N ALA A 110 -12.83 -5.97 -1.03
CA ALA A 110 -13.45 -5.70 0.27
C ALA A 110 -14.62 -4.69 0.09
N PRO A 111 -15.88 -5.06 0.42
CA PRO A 111 -17.04 -4.21 0.14
C PRO A 111 -16.95 -2.81 0.76
N GLN A 112 -16.37 -2.70 1.96
CA GLN A 112 -16.21 -1.42 2.66
C GLN A 112 -15.19 -0.52 1.97
N LEU A 113 -14.06 -1.05 1.51
CA LEU A 113 -13.04 -0.27 0.81
C LEU A 113 -13.55 0.16 -0.57
N LYS A 114 -14.28 -0.72 -1.26
CA LYS A 114 -14.92 -0.40 -2.53
C LYS A 114 -15.92 0.75 -2.39
N ALA A 115 -16.77 0.73 -1.36
CA ALA A 115 -17.72 1.81 -1.13
C ALA A 115 -17.03 3.17 -0.83
N ILE A 116 -15.89 3.16 -0.12
CA ILE A 116 -15.10 4.37 0.10
C ILE A 116 -14.51 4.88 -1.20
N PHE A 117 -13.95 4.00 -2.03
CA PHE A 117 -13.42 4.35 -3.34
C PHE A 117 -14.49 4.98 -4.26
N GLU A 118 -15.67 4.35 -4.38
CA GLU A 118 -16.79 4.89 -5.17
C GLU A 118 -17.22 6.29 -4.67
N THR A 119 -17.27 6.48 -3.35
CA THR A 119 -17.56 7.80 -2.76
C THR A 119 -16.49 8.83 -3.11
N LEU A 120 -15.22 8.43 -3.15
CA LEU A 120 -14.10 9.31 -3.48
C LEU A 120 -14.13 9.71 -4.97
N GLU A 121 -14.44 8.77 -5.87
CA GLU A 121 -14.63 9.06 -7.30
C GLU A 121 -15.77 10.06 -7.51
N ASP A 122 -16.93 9.84 -6.88
CA ASP A 122 -18.07 10.75 -6.96
C ASP A 122 -17.71 12.17 -6.48
N LEU A 123 -16.96 12.28 -5.37
CA LEU A 123 -16.53 13.58 -4.84
C LEU A 123 -15.60 14.32 -5.79
N ARG A 124 -14.65 13.61 -6.39
CA ARG A 124 -13.71 14.14 -7.37
C ARG A 124 -14.39 14.63 -8.65
N ASP A 125 -15.30 13.84 -9.20
CA ASP A 125 -16.00 14.19 -10.46
C ASP A 125 -16.91 15.41 -10.29
N ASN A 126 -17.57 15.50 -9.14
CA ASN A 126 -18.37 16.66 -8.76
C ASN A 126 -17.53 17.93 -8.57
N TRP A 127 -16.26 17.80 -8.18
CA TRP A 127 -15.33 18.93 -8.10
C TRP A 127 -14.89 19.39 -9.49
N ASN A 128 -14.46 18.45 -10.34
CA ASN A 128 -13.98 18.75 -11.70
C ASN A 128 -15.05 19.31 -12.63
N SER A 129 -16.33 19.16 -12.28
CA SER A 129 -17.47 19.68 -13.04
C SER A 129 -17.89 21.11 -12.64
N ARG A 130 -17.22 21.74 -11.67
CA ARG A 130 -17.47 23.13 -11.23
C ARG A 130 -16.63 24.13 -12.00
#